data_AF-A0A1L9SN49-F1
#
_entry.id   AF-A0A1L9SN49-F1
#
_cell.length_a   1.000
_cell.length_b   1.000
_cell.length_c   1.000
_cell.angle_alpha   90.00
_cell.angle_beta   90.00
_cell.angle_gamma   90.00
#
_symmetry.space_group_name_H-M   'P 1'
#
loop_
_entity.id
_entity.type
_entity.pdbx_description
1 polymer ?
#
loop_
_entity_poly.entity_id
_entity_poly.type
_entity_poly.pdbx_seq_one_letter_code
_entity_poly.pdbx_strand_id
1 'polypeptide(L)'
;MRYQLLLLANLAAYALAAPTTNALDRRSFISSIISDLGVDLSSILDAVLGGSVSISAETFTTMSAKAAAALEGGALGCSAGTIHSEARSDLKVWLEALDDSSFDSSLKASLLDWCDGDDSVTLSTDVCAGLALYIPTCAGIAAAGDLYVTVDGILGAADLESEVCLSSSAQTTLTTFLSGSAGVALDADIRGALGLCAAGGVVSGLSADIKATLKTWVSGSSCTLSSSLQTAVLAWLEGSTSTDVIVVGDLSTEALTCVSVGAAVGARVDSSGILSSSAQASISAFLETDLGAELDTSITDCLNVCAEGGVSTSLSADVRLAFATWLSGSSCSIGAELKSVLLYWLSIGVSSDISITLTTSEITSISTWLSGSVGSDISASLKGSIGACTAGETMTVLSAEALAELSAFLGGSVGIDIDTDILIILISWSSGCSISGTGSSSGSGSGSASAS
;
A
#
# COMPACT_ATOMS: atom_id res chain seq x y z
N MET A 1 7.98 12.47 30.43
CA MET A 1 7.94 11.20 29.68
C MET A 1 6.64 11.02 28.89
N ARG A 2 5.47 10.72 29.49
CA ARG A 2 4.21 10.54 28.72
C ARG A 2 3.78 11.73 27.84
N TYR A 3 3.99 12.96 28.31
CA TYR A 3 3.67 14.17 27.53
C TYR A 3 4.64 14.42 26.37
N GLN A 4 5.86 13.88 26.40
CA GLN A 4 6.91 14.14 25.40
C GLN A 4 6.83 13.16 24.21
N LEU A 5 6.42 11.91 24.46
CA LEU A 5 6.09 10.93 23.41
C LEU A 5 4.79 11.29 22.66
N LEU A 6 3.77 11.76 23.40
CA LEU A 6 2.56 12.31 22.79
C LEU A 6 2.82 13.61 22.02
N LEU A 7 3.79 14.44 22.47
CA LEU A 7 4.21 15.63 21.73
C LEU A 7 4.98 15.24 20.47
N LEU A 8 5.84 14.22 20.50
CA LEU A 8 6.62 13.75 19.34
C LEU A 8 5.72 13.07 18.28
N ALA A 9 4.79 12.22 18.71
CA ALA A 9 3.79 11.61 17.84
C ALA A 9 2.81 12.65 17.29
N ASN A 10 2.37 13.62 18.10
CA ASN A 10 1.56 14.73 17.59
C ASN A 10 2.35 15.68 16.71
N LEU A 11 3.66 15.89 16.92
CA LEU A 11 4.48 16.81 16.10
C LEU A 11 4.86 16.19 14.76
N ALA A 12 5.13 14.88 14.73
CA ALA A 12 5.28 14.10 13.49
C ALA A 12 3.95 14.02 12.73
N ALA A 13 2.84 13.77 13.43
CA ALA A 13 1.50 13.80 12.84
C ALA A 13 1.08 15.21 12.38
N TYR A 14 1.40 16.29 13.12
CA TYR A 14 1.10 17.68 12.72
C TYR A 14 2.00 18.17 11.58
N ALA A 15 3.25 17.73 11.52
CA ALA A 15 4.13 18.04 10.39
C ALA A 15 3.66 17.34 9.11
N LEU A 16 3.04 16.17 9.21
CA LEU A 16 2.35 15.51 8.10
C LEU A 16 0.98 16.13 7.77
N ALA A 17 0.21 16.57 8.77
CA ALA A 17 -1.19 17.00 8.61
C ALA A 17 -1.44 18.53 8.50
N ALA A 18 -0.41 19.39 8.51
CA ALA A 18 -0.64 20.85 8.45
C ALA A 18 -1.06 21.32 7.02
N PRO A 19 -2.14 22.12 6.86
CA PRO A 19 -2.64 22.55 5.56
C PRO A 19 -1.64 23.45 4.81
N THR A 20 -1.56 23.26 3.49
CA THR A 20 -0.65 23.97 2.55
C THR A 20 -0.95 25.45 2.36
N THR A 21 -1.97 25.99 3.03
CA THR A 21 -2.46 27.35 2.84
C THR A 21 -2.08 28.23 4.02
N ASN A 22 -0.84 28.70 4.04
CA ASN A 22 -0.40 30.07 4.38
C ASN A 22 1.09 30.09 4.78
N ALA A 23 1.78 31.14 4.36
CA ALA A 23 3.22 31.36 4.43
C ALA A 23 3.79 31.49 5.86
N LEU A 24 3.71 30.43 6.65
CA LEU A 24 4.52 30.25 7.86
C LEU A 24 5.50 29.11 7.59
N ASP A 25 6.79 29.45 7.62
CA ASP A 25 7.88 28.51 7.41
C ASP A 25 7.84 27.43 8.52
N ARG A 26 7.42 26.20 8.17
CA ARG A 26 7.32 25.03 9.07
C ARG A 26 8.58 24.87 9.93
N ARG A 27 9.74 25.30 9.41
CA ARG A 27 11.07 25.15 9.99
C ARG A 27 11.32 26.08 11.19
N SER A 28 10.80 27.31 11.18
CA SER A 28 11.05 28.26 12.28
C SER A 28 10.22 27.94 13.53
N PHE A 29 9.01 27.39 13.35
CA PHE A 29 8.10 27.06 14.45
C PHE A 29 8.51 25.80 15.21
N ILE A 30 8.98 24.77 14.48
CA ILE A 30 9.47 23.52 15.08
C ILE A 30 10.76 23.79 15.88
N SER A 31 11.71 24.57 15.33
CA SER A 31 12.96 24.86 16.05
C SER A 31 12.76 25.70 17.31
N SER A 32 11.80 26.63 17.35
CA SER A 32 11.56 27.46 18.55
C SER A 32 10.93 26.69 19.71
N ILE A 33 10.09 25.70 19.42
CA ILE A 33 9.47 24.82 20.42
C ILE A 33 10.52 23.86 21.00
N ILE A 34 11.41 23.33 20.16
CA ILE A 34 12.48 22.40 20.57
C ILE A 34 13.51 23.10 21.47
N SER A 35 13.90 24.34 21.16
CA SER A 35 14.85 25.11 21.97
C SER A 35 14.34 25.47 23.37
N ASP A 36 13.02 25.56 23.56
CA ASP A 36 12.40 25.96 24.83
C ASP A 36 12.13 24.76 25.77
N LEU A 37 12.18 23.52 25.26
CA LEU A 37 11.81 22.30 25.99
C LEU A 37 12.98 21.40 26.44
N GLY A 38 14.18 21.58 25.87
CA GLY A 38 15.42 20.97 26.39
C GLY A 38 15.44 19.43 26.49
N VAL A 39 14.79 18.71 25.55
CA VAL A 39 14.66 17.23 25.59
C VAL A 39 15.66 16.57 24.63
N ASP A 40 16.35 15.52 25.11
CA ASP A 40 17.31 14.72 24.33
C ASP A 40 16.59 13.58 23.58
N LEU A 41 16.48 13.74 22.25
CA LEU A 41 15.70 12.89 21.32
C LEU A 41 16.39 11.58 20.94
N SER A 42 17.69 11.46 21.21
CA SER A 42 18.57 10.40 20.71
C SER A 42 18.16 9.00 21.18
N SER A 43 17.78 8.86 22.46
CA SER A 43 17.45 7.57 23.07
C SER A 43 16.11 6.95 22.63
N ILE A 44 15.14 7.78 22.20
CA ILE A 44 13.83 7.31 21.72
C ILE A 44 13.94 6.89 20.25
N LEU A 45 14.75 7.63 19.48
CA LEU A 45 15.11 7.24 18.13
C LEU A 45 15.94 5.95 18.12
N ASP A 46 16.87 5.76 19.06
CA ASP A 46 17.62 4.52 19.22
C ASP A 46 16.71 3.31 19.47
N ALA A 47 15.64 3.48 20.24
CA ALA A 47 14.71 2.42 20.60
C ALA A 47 13.71 2.06 19.48
N VAL A 48 13.34 3.02 18.62
CA VAL A 48 12.39 2.81 17.51
C VAL A 48 13.11 2.51 16.18
N LEU A 49 14.32 3.03 16.00
CA LEU A 49 15.11 2.91 14.77
C LEU A 49 16.33 1.98 14.89
N GLY A 50 16.56 1.34 16.05
CA GLY A 50 17.67 0.40 16.22
C GLY A 50 19.06 1.06 16.15
N GLY A 51 19.23 2.21 16.81
CA GLY A 51 20.51 2.91 16.92
C GLY A 51 20.73 4.02 15.89
N SER A 52 20.83 5.24 16.40
CA SER A 52 21.53 6.41 15.89
C SER A 52 21.22 6.87 14.46
N VAL A 53 19.97 7.24 14.16
CA VAL A 53 19.69 7.97 12.91
C VAL A 53 18.60 9.03 13.08
N SER A 54 18.99 10.23 13.50
CA SER A 54 18.16 11.45 13.37
C SER A 54 18.30 12.00 11.95
N ILE A 55 17.58 11.46 10.97
CA ILE A 55 17.57 12.07 9.63
C ILE A 55 16.52 13.17 9.59
N SER A 56 17.00 14.41 9.51
CA SER A 56 16.17 15.53 9.06
C SER A 56 15.90 15.34 7.56
N ALA A 57 14.67 15.65 7.13
CA ALA A 57 14.28 15.70 5.71
C ALA A 57 15.19 16.63 4.86
N GLU A 58 16.05 17.44 5.50
CA GLU A 58 17.08 18.24 4.87
C GLU A 58 18.16 17.39 4.17
N THR A 59 18.42 16.17 4.64
CA THR A 59 19.45 15.26 4.08
C THR A 59 19.16 14.84 2.63
N PHE A 60 17.87 14.76 2.26
CA PHE A 60 17.45 14.35 0.92
C PHE A 60 17.22 15.54 -0.04
N THR A 61 17.37 16.79 0.42
CA THR A 61 17.09 17.98 -0.41
C THR A 61 18.02 18.15 -1.62
N THR A 62 19.19 17.52 -1.59
CA THR A 62 20.18 17.54 -2.67
C THR A 62 20.12 16.30 -3.56
N MET A 63 19.24 15.34 -3.26
CA MET A 63 19.13 14.07 -3.97
C MET A 63 18.39 14.25 -5.30
N SER A 64 18.91 13.66 -6.39
CA SER A 64 18.21 13.62 -7.68
C SER A 64 17.12 12.55 -7.68
N ALA A 65 16.13 12.67 -8.57
CA ALA A 65 15.09 11.65 -8.75
C ALA A 65 15.69 10.26 -9.10
N LYS A 66 16.75 10.23 -9.92
CA LYS A 66 17.47 9.01 -10.26
C LYS A 66 18.21 8.41 -9.05
N ALA A 67 18.86 9.23 -8.24
CA ALA A 67 19.50 8.78 -7.01
C ALA A 67 18.47 8.20 -6.01
N ALA A 68 17.32 8.87 -5.87
CA ALA A 68 16.21 8.42 -5.06
C ALA A 68 15.70 7.05 -5.52
N ALA A 69 15.45 6.91 -6.82
CA ALA A 69 14.99 5.67 -7.43
C ALA A 69 16.02 4.53 -7.28
N ALA A 70 17.32 4.82 -7.38
CA ALA A 70 18.36 3.83 -7.13
C ALA A 70 18.44 3.40 -5.66
N LEU A 71 18.28 4.34 -4.72
CA LEU A 71 18.27 4.04 -3.29
C LEU A 71 17.07 3.16 -2.92
N GLU A 72 15.89 3.49 -3.44
CA GLU A 72 14.69 2.67 -3.32
C GLU A 72 14.89 1.28 -3.94
N GLY A 73 15.43 1.19 -5.16
CA GLY A 73 15.73 -0.08 -5.81
C GLY A 73 16.70 -0.95 -5.00
N GLY A 74 17.73 -0.35 -4.41
CA GLY A 74 18.61 -1.02 -3.45
C GLY A 74 17.86 -1.52 -2.21
N ALA A 75 17.01 -0.68 -1.62
CA ALA A 75 16.19 -1.01 -0.45
C ALA A 75 15.16 -2.13 -0.71
N LEU A 76 14.67 -2.24 -1.96
CA LEU A 76 13.84 -3.34 -2.45
C LEU A 76 14.61 -4.66 -2.58
N GLY A 77 15.94 -4.62 -2.54
CA GLY A 77 16.80 -5.77 -2.78
C GLY A 77 17.08 -6.04 -4.25
N CYS A 78 16.91 -5.05 -5.14
CA CYS A 78 17.26 -5.20 -6.54
C CYS A 78 18.75 -5.48 -6.71
N SER A 79 19.08 -6.30 -7.71
CA SER A 79 20.47 -6.47 -8.12
C SER A 79 20.99 -5.18 -8.75
N ALA A 80 22.29 -4.90 -8.59
CA ALA A 80 22.91 -3.71 -9.14
C ALA A 80 22.77 -3.62 -10.67
N GLY A 81 22.64 -4.75 -11.37
CA GLY A 81 22.42 -4.81 -12.82
C GLY A 81 20.99 -4.47 -13.25
N THR A 82 20.01 -4.65 -12.37
CA THR A 82 18.60 -4.27 -12.61
C THR A 82 18.44 -2.74 -12.59
N ILE A 83 19.29 -2.04 -11.83
CA ILE A 83 19.26 -0.58 -11.69
C ILE A 83 20.21 0.08 -12.68
N HIS A 84 19.71 1.04 -13.45
CA HIS A 84 20.51 1.76 -14.45
C HIS A 84 21.80 2.34 -13.85
N SER A 85 22.92 2.16 -14.55
CA SER A 85 24.24 2.61 -14.10
C SER A 85 24.31 4.12 -13.86
N GLU A 86 23.57 4.91 -14.63
CA GLU A 86 23.42 6.36 -14.39
C GLU A 86 22.79 6.66 -13.03
N ALA A 87 21.73 5.94 -12.66
CA ALA A 87 21.04 6.13 -11.39
C ALA A 87 21.91 5.70 -10.20
N ARG A 88 22.67 4.61 -10.34
CA ARG A 88 23.68 4.20 -9.35
C ARG A 88 24.80 5.23 -9.22
N SER A 89 25.25 5.81 -10.32
CA SER A 89 26.27 6.87 -10.30
C SER A 89 25.77 8.13 -9.59
N ASP A 90 24.54 8.55 -9.84
CA ASP A 90 23.91 9.69 -9.16
C ASP A 90 23.78 9.43 -7.64
N LEU A 91 23.36 8.21 -7.26
CA LEU A 91 23.30 7.80 -5.85
C LEU A 91 24.68 7.84 -5.19
N LYS A 92 25.71 7.34 -5.87
CA LYS A 92 27.09 7.38 -5.38
C LYS A 92 27.56 8.81 -5.12
N VAL A 93 27.33 9.72 -6.05
CA VAL A 93 27.70 11.14 -5.90
C VAL A 93 27.00 11.75 -4.69
N TRP A 94 25.71 11.45 -4.49
CA TRP A 94 24.97 11.92 -3.32
C TRP A 94 25.54 11.34 -2.02
N LEU A 95 25.81 10.03 -1.96
CA LEU A 95 26.38 9.36 -0.78
C LEU A 95 27.75 9.94 -0.41
N GLU A 96 28.63 10.18 -1.39
CA GLU A 96 29.95 10.77 -1.18
C GLU A 96 29.89 12.23 -0.70
N ALA A 97 28.83 12.96 -1.05
CA ALA A 97 28.60 14.34 -0.61
C ALA A 97 28.03 14.45 0.81
N LEU A 98 27.54 13.35 1.40
CA LEU A 98 27.02 13.33 2.77
C LEU A 98 28.14 13.26 3.80
N ASP A 99 28.05 14.09 4.83
CA ASP A 99 28.87 13.97 6.03
C ASP A 99 28.53 12.67 6.79
N ASP A 100 29.53 12.03 7.39
CA ASP A 100 29.38 10.75 8.09
C ASP A 100 28.50 10.82 9.36
N SER A 101 28.09 12.03 9.77
CA SER A 101 27.13 12.26 10.86
C SER A 101 25.67 12.29 10.41
N SER A 102 25.41 12.39 9.11
CA SER A 102 24.06 12.60 8.54
C SER A 102 23.42 11.31 8.04
N PHE A 103 24.20 10.26 7.83
CA PHE A 103 23.74 8.96 7.35
C PHE A 103 24.60 7.87 7.99
N ASP A 104 23.99 6.74 8.34
CA ASP A 104 24.71 5.65 9.00
C ASP A 104 25.90 5.18 8.15
N SER A 105 27.09 5.17 8.76
CA SER A 105 28.34 4.88 8.06
C SER A 105 28.39 3.45 7.49
N SER A 106 27.73 2.48 8.12
CA SER A 106 27.69 1.10 7.66
C SER A 106 26.71 0.90 6.50
N LEU A 107 25.56 1.57 6.54
CA LEU A 107 24.61 1.63 5.42
C LEU A 107 25.25 2.36 4.22
N LYS A 108 25.94 3.48 4.45
CA LYS A 108 26.66 4.24 3.43
C LYS A 108 27.70 3.38 2.73
N ALA A 109 28.55 2.67 3.48
CA ALA A 109 29.57 1.80 2.92
C ALA A 109 28.96 0.67 2.07
N SER A 110 27.92 0.02 2.60
CA SER A 110 27.22 -1.07 1.88
C SER A 110 26.57 -0.60 0.58
N LEU A 111 25.98 0.59 0.59
CA LEU A 111 25.39 1.20 -0.61
C LEU A 111 26.44 1.60 -1.65
N LEU A 112 27.58 2.14 -1.22
CA LEU A 112 28.69 2.47 -2.13
C LEU A 112 29.24 1.20 -2.81
N ASP A 113 29.44 0.14 -2.02
CA ASP A 113 29.88 -1.16 -2.54
C ASP A 113 28.87 -1.76 -3.54
N TRP A 114 27.57 -1.61 -3.29
CA TRP A 114 26.52 -2.03 -4.22
C TRP A 114 26.48 -1.14 -5.48
N CYS A 115 26.68 0.17 -5.35
CA CYS A 115 26.74 1.08 -6.49
C CYS A 115 27.90 0.73 -7.43
N ASP A 116 29.06 0.37 -6.89
CA ASP A 116 30.26 -0.03 -7.63
C ASP A 116 30.28 -1.52 -8.00
N GLY A 117 29.35 -2.31 -7.47
CA GLY A 117 29.29 -3.75 -7.62
C GLY A 117 28.96 -4.22 -9.04
N ASP A 118 29.34 -5.47 -9.32
CA ASP A 118 28.95 -6.20 -10.52
C ASP A 118 27.42 -6.38 -10.60
N ASP A 119 26.90 -6.66 -11.79
CA ASP A 119 25.45 -6.72 -12.06
C ASP A 119 24.66 -7.66 -11.14
N SER A 120 25.30 -8.70 -10.58
CA SER A 120 24.65 -9.66 -9.69
C SER A 120 24.66 -9.28 -8.21
N VAL A 121 25.29 -8.17 -7.83
CA VAL A 121 25.42 -7.79 -6.41
C VAL A 121 24.07 -7.30 -5.88
N THR A 122 23.67 -7.84 -4.72
CA THR A 122 22.48 -7.42 -3.97
C THR A 122 22.90 -6.98 -2.56
N LEU A 123 22.16 -6.03 -1.98
CA LEU A 123 22.36 -5.66 -0.58
C LEU A 123 21.98 -6.83 0.35
N SER A 124 22.57 -6.85 1.54
CA SER A 124 22.20 -7.84 2.56
C SER A 124 20.81 -7.52 3.13
N THR A 125 20.14 -8.54 3.67
CA THR A 125 18.82 -8.42 4.29
C THR A 125 18.78 -7.33 5.36
N ASP A 126 19.82 -7.22 6.18
CA ASP A 126 19.89 -6.24 7.27
C ASP A 126 20.00 -4.81 6.73
N VAL A 127 20.77 -4.62 5.65
CA VAL A 127 20.88 -3.32 4.97
C VAL A 127 19.55 -2.97 4.30
N CYS A 128 18.90 -3.90 3.61
CA CYS A 128 17.57 -3.67 3.02
C CYS A 128 16.51 -3.36 4.09
N ALA A 129 16.62 -3.91 5.29
CA ALA A 129 15.74 -3.58 6.42
C ALA A 129 15.99 -2.15 6.91
N GLY A 130 17.26 -1.77 7.12
CA GLY A 130 17.63 -0.42 7.55
C GLY A 130 17.26 0.67 6.53
N LEU A 131 17.27 0.34 5.24
CA LEU A 131 16.88 1.27 4.17
C LEU A 131 15.36 1.34 3.93
N ALA A 132 14.58 0.40 4.45
CA ALA A 132 13.14 0.29 4.19
C ALA A 132 12.36 1.56 4.61
N LEU A 133 12.81 2.20 5.68
CA LEU A 133 12.22 3.44 6.21
C LEU A 133 12.30 4.60 5.21
N TYR A 134 13.27 4.58 4.30
CA TYR A 134 13.45 5.66 3.32
C TYR A 134 12.59 5.48 2.07
N ILE A 135 11.98 4.31 1.87
CA ILE A 135 11.26 3.97 0.64
C ILE A 135 10.16 4.99 0.34
N PRO A 136 9.24 5.35 1.25
CA PRO A 136 8.23 6.38 0.96
C PRO A 136 8.81 7.73 0.51
N THR A 137 9.89 8.17 1.15
CA THR A 137 10.52 9.45 0.83
C THR A 137 11.23 9.39 -0.51
N CYS A 138 11.92 8.28 -0.80
CA CYS A 138 12.61 8.07 -2.06
C CYS A 138 11.62 7.94 -3.22
N ALA A 139 10.51 7.22 -3.01
CA ALA A 139 9.42 7.08 -3.97
C ALA A 139 8.83 8.44 -4.33
N GLY A 140 8.58 9.31 -3.34
CA GLY A 140 8.08 10.67 -3.60
C GLY A 140 9.06 11.54 -4.40
N ILE A 141 10.37 11.43 -4.14
CA ILE A 141 11.41 12.18 -4.87
C ILE A 141 11.60 11.63 -6.29
N ALA A 142 11.56 10.31 -6.46
CA ALA A 142 11.61 9.64 -7.75
C ALA A 142 10.39 10.01 -8.61
N ALA A 143 9.19 9.95 -8.02
CA ALA A 143 7.93 10.30 -8.66
C ALA A 143 7.90 11.77 -9.13
N ALA A 144 8.51 12.69 -8.38
CA ALA A 144 8.63 14.09 -8.79
C ALA A 144 9.53 14.29 -10.04
N GLY A 145 10.29 13.26 -10.44
CA GLY A 145 11.03 13.20 -11.69
C GLY A 145 10.45 12.19 -12.70
N ASP A 146 9.16 11.86 -12.58
CA ASP A 146 8.43 10.92 -13.46
C ASP A 146 8.98 9.49 -13.44
N LEU A 147 9.57 9.06 -12.32
CA LEU A 147 10.11 7.71 -12.13
C LEU A 147 9.33 6.97 -11.03
N TYR A 148 9.20 5.66 -11.21
CA TYR A 148 8.71 4.76 -10.17
C TYR A 148 9.61 3.51 -10.12
N VAL A 149 9.60 2.81 -8.99
CA VAL A 149 10.52 1.69 -8.75
C VAL A 149 9.75 0.43 -8.41
N THR A 150 10.12 -0.68 -9.05
CA THR A 150 9.61 -2.01 -8.74
C THR A 150 10.77 -2.99 -8.58
N VAL A 151 10.46 -4.25 -8.28
CA VAL A 151 11.45 -5.34 -8.27
C VAL A 151 12.13 -5.55 -9.64
N ASP A 152 11.52 -5.06 -10.72
CA ASP A 152 12.08 -5.11 -12.08
C ASP A 152 13.02 -3.94 -12.40
N GLY A 153 13.13 -2.96 -11.50
CA GLY A 153 14.04 -1.82 -11.60
C GLY A 153 13.35 -0.47 -11.61
N ILE A 154 14.01 0.52 -12.21
CA ILE A 154 13.51 1.89 -12.36
C ILE A 154 12.74 1.98 -13.67
N LEU A 155 11.50 2.45 -13.60
CA LEU A 155 10.58 2.56 -14.72
C LEU A 155 10.11 4.02 -14.86
N GLY A 156 9.62 4.39 -16.04
CA GLY A 156 9.16 5.75 -16.31
C GLY A 156 7.64 5.85 -16.26
N ALA A 157 7.09 6.98 -15.79
CA ALA A 157 5.64 7.20 -15.71
C ALA A 157 4.89 6.84 -17.00
N ALA A 158 5.50 7.10 -18.16
CA ALA A 158 4.98 6.78 -19.49
C ALA A 158 4.56 5.30 -19.66
N ASP A 159 5.20 4.37 -18.96
CA ASP A 159 4.85 2.94 -19.01
C ASP A 159 3.46 2.71 -18.40
N LEU A 160 3.13 3.38 -17.29
CA LEU A 160 1.81 3.32 -16.64
C LEU A 160 0.77 4.19 -17.34
N GLU A 161 1.18 5.35 -17.87
CA GLU A 161 0.30 6.26 -18.64
C GLU A 161 -0.24 5.59 -19.91
N SER A 162 0.47 4.57 -20.41
CA SER A 162 0.07 3.76 -21.57
C SER A 162 -1.00 2.71 -21.29
N GLU A 163 -1.28 2.42 -20.00
CA GLU A 163 -2.35 1.51 -19.62
C GLU A 163 -3.73 2.10 -19.98
N VAL A 164 -4.74 1.23 -20.06
CA VAL A 164 -6.09 1.62 -20.50
C VAL A 164 -7.14 1.43 -19.42
N CYS A 165 -8.10 2.35 -19.40
CA CYS A 165 -9.28 2.32 -18.54
C CYS A 165 -10.54 2.70 -19.35
N LEU A 166 -11.73 2.47 -18.78
CA LEU A 166 -12.97 2.90 -19.43
C LEU A 166 -13.10 4.42 -19.47
N SER A 167 -13.74 4.96 -20.49
CA SER A 167 -14.15 6.37 -20.53
C SER A 167 -15.11 6.69 -19.38
N SER A 168 -15.15 7.93 -18.89
CA SER A 168 -16.04 8.31 -17.76
C SER A 168 -17.52 8.01 -18.03
N SER A 169 -17.96 8.09 -19.30
CA SER A 169 -19.31 7.71 -19.71
C SER A 169 -19.55 6.19 -19.63
N ALA A 170 -18.57 5.39 -20.04
CA ALA A 170 -18.65 3.94 -19.96
C ALA A 170 -18.56 3.44 -18.51
N GLN A 171 -17.70 4.05 -17.69
CA GLN A 171 -17.64 3.86 -16.24
C GLN A 171 -19.01 4.08 -15.59
N THR A 172 -19.62 5.24 -15.82
CA THR A 172 -20.95 5.58 -15.29
C THR A 172 -22.02 4.56 -15.71
N THR A 173 -21.98 4.14 -16.98
CA THR A 173 -22.91 3.14 -17.52
C THR A 173 -22.72 1.79 -16.84
N LEU A 174 -21.48 1.36 -16.63
CA LEU A 174 -21.15 0.11 -15.97
C LEU A 174 -21.51 0.14 -14.48
N THR A 175 -21.22 1.22 -13.76
CA THR A 175 -21.64 1.42 -12.36
C THR A 175 -23.16 1.35 -12.23
N THR A 176 -23.90 1.96 -13.16
CA THR A 176 -25.37 1.89 -13.18
C THR A 176 -25.86 0.45 -13.40
N PHE A 177 -25.24 -0.29 -14.32
CA PHE A 177 -25.55 -1.69 -14.56
C PHE A 177 -25.27 -2.56 -13.31
N LEU A 178 -24.12 -2.39 -12.66
CA LEU A 178 -23.73 -3.11 -11.45
C LEU A 178 -24.68 -2.86 -10.27
N SER A 179 -25.24 -1.65 -10.18
CA SER A 179 -26.23 -1.28 -9.17
C SER A 179 -27.65 -1.82 -9.48
N GLY A 180 -27.88 -2.28 -10.71
CA GLY A 180 -29.16 -2.85 -11.15
C GLY A 180 -29.34 -4.31 -10.73
N SER A 181 -30.57 -4.82 -10.83
CA SER A 181 -30.90 -6.21 -10.44
C SER A 181 -30.09 -7.27 -11.20
N ALA A 182 -29.76 -7.01 -12.47
CA ALA A 182 -28.93 -7.90 -13.27
C ALA A 182 -27.46 -7.91 -12.78
N GLY A 183 -26.93 -6.77 -12.35
CA GLY A 183 -25.58 -6.63 -11.83
C GLY A 183 -25.42 -7.24 -10.44
N VAL A 184 -26.38 -7.02 -9.55
CA VAL A 184 -26.39 -7.61 -8.19
C VAL A 184 -26.49 -9.14 -8.23
N ALA A 185 -27.12 -9.71 -9.26
CA ALA A 185 -27.26 -11.16 -9.43
C ALA A 185 -26.05 -11.82 -10.12
N LEU A 186 -25.01 -11.06 -10.48
CA LEU A 186 -23.79 -11.62 -11.03
C LEU A 186 -23.01 -12.40 -9.97
N ASP A 187 -22.23 -13.36 -10.45
CA ASP A 187 -21.21 -14.01 -9.65
C ASP A 187 -20.25 -12.97 -9.04
N ALA A 188 -19.81 -13.21 -7.80
CA ALA A 188 -19.03 -12.24 -7.03
C ALA A 188 -17.72 -11.85 -7.72
N ASP A 189 -17.06 -12.81 -8.40
CA ASP A 189 -15.82 -12.55 -9.11
C ASP A 189 -16.05 -11.67 -10.35
N ILE A 190 -17.09 -11.98 -11.14
CA ILE A 190 -17.48 -11.16 -12.30
C ILE A 190 -17.89 -9.76 -11.86
N ARG A 191 -18.69 -9.67 -10.80
CA ARG A 191 -19.18 -8.40 -10.26
C ARG A 191 -18.03 -7.53 -9.75
N GLY A 192 -17.10 -8.11 -8.99
CA GLY A 192 -15.91 -7.41 -8.51
C GLY A 192 -15.00 -6.97 -9.65
N ALA A 193 -14.79 -7.81 -10.66
CA ALA A 193 -13.95 -7.48 -11.82
C ALA A 193 -14.54 -6.35 -12.67
N LEU A 194 -15.85 -6.36 -12.88
CA LEU A 194 -16.56 -5.26 -13.52
C LEU A 194 -16.56 -4.00 -12.64
N GLY A 195 -16.60 -4.14 -11.32
CA GLY A 195 -16.44 -3.03 -10.38
C GLY A 195 -15.10 -2.33 -10.47
N LEU A 196 -14.02 -3.12 -10.55
CA LEU A 196 -12.68 -2.63 -10.82
C LEU A 196 -12.64 -1.81 -12.12
N CYS A 197 -13.20 -2.38 -13.18
CA CYS A 197 -13.28 -1.73 -14.48
C CYS A 197 -14.14 -0.43 -14.44
N ALA A 198 -15.25 -0.44 -13.70
CA ALA A 198 -16.17 0.69 -13.55
C ALA A 198 -15.56 1.86 -12.77
N ALA A 199 -14.65 1.58 -11.84
CA ALA A 199 -13.94 2.60 -11.07
C ALA A 199 -12.76 3.25 -11.81
N GLY A 200 -12.54 2.88 -13.07
CA GLY A 200 -11.39 3.34 -13.85
C GLY A 200 -10.11 2.55 -13.57
N GLY A 201 -10.24 1.32 -13.07
CA GLY A 201 -9.12 0.41 -12.86
C GLY A 201 -8.50 -0.10 -14.16
N VAL A 202 -7.23 -0.47 -14.07
CA VAL A 202 -6.46 -1.10 -15.16
C VAL A 202 -6.50 -2.61 -15.07
N VAL A 203 -6.39 -3.29 -16.20
CA VAL A 203 -6.50 -4.76 -16.28
C VAL A 203 -5.40 -5.47 -15.49
N SER A 204 -4.22 -4.85 -15.31
CA SER A 204 -3.11 -5.35 -14.48
C SER A 204 -3.57 -5.63 -13.04
N GLY A 205 -4.51 -4.83 -12.51
CA GLY A 205 -5.04 -4.98 -11.16
C GLY A 205 -5.87 -6.24 -10.90
N LEU A 206 -6.34 -6.95 -11.93
CA LEU A 206 -7.05 -8.23 -11.75
C LEU A 206 -6.10 -9.42 -11.61
N SER A 207 -6.52 -10.44 -10.86
CA SER A 207 -5.83 -11.74 -10.87
C SER A 207 -6.02 -12.46 -12.22
N ALA A 208 -5.05 -13.30 -12.60
CA ALA A 208 -5.06 -13.96 -13.92
C ALA A 208 -6.30 -14.83 -14.14
N ASP A 209 -6.74 -15.55 -13.11
CA ASP A 209 -7.93 -16.42 -13.18
C ASP A 209 -9.21 -15.61 -13.35
N ILE A 210 -9.31 -14.45 -12.70
CA ILE A 210 -10.46 -13.57 -12.85
C ILE A 210 -10.46 -12.87 -14.22
N LYS A 211 -9.30 -12.51 -14.78
CA LYS A 211 -9.21 -12.04 -16.18
C LYS A 211 -9.76 -13.08 -17.15
N ALA A 212 -9.36 -14.35 -16.99
CA ALA A 212 -9.83 -15.44 -17.86
C ALA A 212 -11.33 -15.70 -17.70
N THR A 213 -11.82 -15.69 -16.46
CA THR A 213 -13.23 -15.88 -16.12
C THR A 213 -14.09 -14.75 -16.68
N LEU A 214 -13.68 -13.49 -16.49
CA LEU A 214 -14.36 -12.33 -17.05
C LEU A 214 -14.36 -12.36 -18.58
N LYS A 215 -13.22 -12.66 -19.22
CA LYS A 215 -13.13 -12.76 -20.69
C LYS A 215 -14.09 -13.81 -21.24
N THR A 216 -14.19 -14.96 -20.57
CA THR A 216 -15.11 -16.04 -20.95
C THR A 216 -16.56 -15.61 -20.79
N TRP A 217 -16.91 -14.98 -19.66
CA TRP A 217 -18.27 -14.50 -19.42
C TRP A 217 -18.70 -13.43 -20.41
N VAL A 218 -17.86 -12.40 -20.64
CA VAL A 218 -18.14 -11.31 -21.57
C VAL A 218 -18.28 -11.83 -23.00
N SER A 219 -17.54 -12.86 -23.39
CA SER A 219 -17.66 -13.47 -24.74
C SER A 219 -18.81 -14.48 -24.85
N GLY A 220 -19.41 -14.86 -23.73
CA GLY A 220 -20.45 -15.89 -23.65
C GLY A 220 -21.85 -15.36 -23.91
N SER A 221 -22.79 -16.28 -24.19
CA SER A 221 -24.21 -15.96 -24.38
C SER A 221 -24.92 -15.50 -23.10
N SER A 222 -24.28 -15.70 -21.95
CA SER A 222 -24.80 -15.27 -20.63
C SER A 222 -24.48 -13.81 -20.30
N CYS A 223 -23.67 -13.13 -21.14
CA CYS A 223 -23.38 -11.72 -20.94
C CYS A 223 -24.63 -10.88 -21.17
N THR A 224 -25.00 -10.08 -20.18
CA THR A 224 -26.17 -9.19 -20.20
C THR A 224 -25.81 -7.72 -20.43
N LEU A 225 -24.53 -7.43 -20.68
CA LEU A 225 -24.06 -6.09 -21.03
C LEU A 225 -24.63 -5.68 -22.40
N SER A 226 -24.77 -4.37 -22.62
CA SER A 226 -25.03 -3.86 -23.96
C SER A 226 -23.86 -4.17 -24.89
N SER A 227 -24.11 -4.31 -26.18
CA SER A 227 -23.06 -4.65 -27.16
C SER A 227 -21.90 -3.64 -27.18
N SER A 228 -22.19 -2.36 -26.93
CA SER A 228 -21.16 -1.32 -26.81
C SER A 228 -20.29 -1.53 -25.57
N LEU A 229 -20.90 -1.78 -24.41
CA LEU A 229 -20.17 -1.99 -23.16
C LEU A 229 -19.41 -3.32 -23.16
N GLN A 230 -19.98 -4.36 -23.75
CA GLN A 230 -19.30 -5.65 -23.99
C GLN A 230 -18.03 -5.45 -24.82
N THR A 231 -18.11 -4.67 -25.89
CA THR A 231 -16.94 -4.34 -26.74
C THR A 231 -15.90 -3.54 -25.97
N ALA A 232 -16.33 -2.57 -25.16
CA ALA A 232 -15.43 -1.77 -24.33
C ALA A 232 -14.69 -2.62 -23.27
N VAL A 233 -15.40 -3.50 -22.56
CA VAL A 233 -14.79 -4.40 -21.56
C VAL A 233 -13.83 -5.39 -22.21
N LEU A 234 -14.13 -5.91 -23.41
CA LEU A 234 -13.19 -6.75 -24.16
C LEU A 234 -11.94 -5.99 -24.59
N ALA A 235 -12.08 -4.76 -25.10
CA ALA A 235 -10.95 -3.93 -25.49
C ALA A 235 -10.07 -3.57 -24.28
N TRP A 236 -10.67 -3.27 -23.13
CA TRP A 236 -9.97 -3.06 -21.86
C TRP A 236 -9.21 -4.31 -21.39
N LEU A 237 -9.85 -5.50 -21.46
CA LEU A 237 -9.19 -6.78 -21.13
C LEU A 237 -7.98 -7.08 -22.03
N GLU A 238 -7.97 -6.55 -23.25
CA GLU A 238 -6.89 -6.71 -24.22
C GLU A 238 -5.85 -5.59 -24.14
N GLY A 239 -6.01 -4.61 -23.25
CA GLY A 239 -5.09 -3.48 -23.13
C GLY A 239 -5.15 -2.54 -24.33
N SER A 240 -6.28 -2.48 -25.04
CA SER A 240 -6.41 -1.76 -26.31
C SER A 240 -7.36 -0.58 -26.21
N THR A 241 -7.00 0.54 -26.87
CA THR A 241 -7.86 1.72 -26.96
C THR A 241 -9.04 1.49 -27.89
N SER A 242 -10.21 2.00 -27.52
CA SER A 242 -11.46 1.88 -28.29
C SER A 242 -12.34 3.11 -28.04
N THR A 243 -13.52 3.20 -28.67
CA THR A 243 -14.43 4.34 -28.51
C THR A 243 -14.73 4.68 -27.04
N ASP A 244 -14.81 3.65 -26.19
CA ASP A 244 -15.14 3.75 -24.76
C ASP A 244 -13.97 3.31 -23.85
N VAL A 245 -12.77 3.16 -24.41
CA VAL A 245 -11.56 2.76 -23.67
C VAL A 245 -10.45 3.75 -23.98
N ILE A 246 -10.02 4.48 -22.97
CA ILE A 246 -9.02 5.54 -23.05
C ILE A 246 -7.74 5.12 -22.35
N VAL A 247 -6.63 5.79 -22.67
CA VAL A 247 -5.41 5.68 -21.86
C VAL A 247 -5.61 6.40 -20.52
N VAL A 248 -4.95 5.92 -19.47
CA VAL A 248 -5.02 6.53 -18.13
C VAL A 248 -4.58 8.00 -18.18
N GLY A 249 -3.57 8.30 -19.01
CA GLY A 249 -3.02 9.65 -19.16
C GLY A 249 -2.14 10.03 -17.96
N ASP A 250 -1.78 11.32 -17.90
CA ASP A 250 -0.81 11.86 -16.95
C ASP A 250 -1.10 11.45 -15.50
N LEU A 251 -0.09 10.91 -14.83
CA LEU A 251 -0.16 10.48 -13.44
C LEU A 251 0.37 11.58 -12.50
N SER A 252 -0.27 11.71 -11.34
CA SER A 252 0.25 12.56 -10.26
C SER A 252 1.47 11.93 -9.59
N THR A 253 2.29 12.75 -8.95
CA THR A 253 3.42 12.31 -8.11
C THR A 253 2.95 11.32 -7.04
N GLU A 254 1.80 11.58 -6.45
CA GLU A 254 1.18 10.74 -5.43
C GLU A 254 0.80 9.36 -6.00
N ALA A 255 0.24 9.31 -7.22
CA ALA A 255 -0.09 8.05 -7.88
C ALA A 255 1.14 7.19 -8.19
N LEU A 256 2.24 7.78 -8.65
CA LEU A 256 3.51 7.08 -8.88
C LEU A 256 4.14 6.60 -7.56
N THR A 257 4.00 7.38 -6.50
CA THR A 257 4.43 7.00 -5.15
C THR A 257 3.65 5.78 -4.66
N CYS A 258 2.31 5.73 -4.88
CA CYS A 258 1.50 4.56 -4.53
C CYS A 258 2.03 3.28 -5.20
N VAL A 259 2.35 3.34 -6.49
CA VAL A 259 2.86 2.18 -7.22
C VAL A 259 4.20 1.71 -6.66
N SER A 260 5.15 2.63 -6.42
CA SER A 260 6.50 2.26 -5.96
C SER A 260 6.47 1.69 -4.53
N VAL A 261 5.76 2.36 -3.63
CA VAL A 261 5.59 1.88 -2.24
C VAL A 261 4.78 0.59 -2.20
N GLY A 262 3.79 0.42 -3.08
CA GLY A 262 3.06 -0.82 -3.27
C GLY A 262 3.97 -1.99 -3.68
N ALA A 263 4.84 -1.77 -4.67
CA ALA A 263 5.84 -2.75 -5.07
C ALA A 263 6.79 -3.10 -3.90
N ALA A 264 7.16 -2.11 -3.08
CA ALA A 264 7.96 -2.34 -1.89
C ALA A 264 7.28 -3.20 -0.84
N VAL A 265 6.01 -2.94 -0.56
CA VAL A 265 5.21 -3.76 0.34
C VAL A 265 5.10 -5.19 -0.20
N GLY A 266 4.84 -5.33 -1.51
CA GLY A 266 4.76 -6.61 -2.20
C GLY A 266 6.06 -7.42 -2.07
N ALA A 267 7.21 -6.79 -2.26
CA ALA A 267 8.52 -7.45 -2.15
C ALA A 267 8.84 -7.97 -0.73
N ARG A 268 8.14 -7.48 0.30
CA ARG A 268 8.37 -7.89 1.70
C ARG A 268 7.55 -9.11 2.12
N VAL A 269 6.69 -9.62 1.25
CA VAL A 269 5.93 -10.86 1.50
C VAL A 269 6.08 -11.76 0.28
N ASP A 270 6.58 -12.97 0.48
CA ASP A 270 6.77 -13.89 -0.62
C ASP A 270 5.46 -14.49 -1.13
N SER A 271 5.52 -15.21 -2.24
CA SER A 271 4.35 -15.86 -2.85
C SER A 271 3.69 -16.92 -1.98
N SER A 272 4.34 -17.37 -0.90
CA SER A 272 3.77 -18.31 0.07
C SER A 272 3.03 -17.61 1.22
N GLY A 273 3.03 -16.27 1.23
CA GLY A 273 2.43 -15.46 2.29
C GLY A 273 3.32 -15.35 3.52
N ILE A 274 4.63 -15.57 3.38
CA ILE A 274 5.61 -15.44 4.46
C ILE A 274 6.34 -14.11 4.31
N LEU A 275 6.54 -13.41 5.43
CA LEU A 275 7.32 -12.19 5.45
C LEU A 275 8.78 -12.44 5.06
N SER A 276 9.39 -11.52 4.32
CA SER A 276 10.83 -11.51 4.08
C SER A 276 11.61 -11.51 5.39
N SER A 277 12.80 -12.11 5.42
CA SER A 277 13.65 -12.12 6.62
C SER A 277 13.92 -10.73 7.19
N SER A 278 13.98 -9.70 6.34
CA SER A 278 14.10 -8.30 6.77
C SER A 278 12.87 -7.80 7.52
N ALA A 279 11.66 -8.11 7.02
CA ALA A 279 10.42 -7.71 7.69
C ALA A 279 10.23 -8.48 9.00
N GLN A 280 10.59 -9.77 9.03
CA GLN A 280 10.62 -10.58 10.25
C GLN A 280 11.54 -9.94 11.31
N ALA A 281 12.76 -9.56 10.94
CA ALA A 281 13.72 -8.93 11.84
C ALA A 281 13.21 -7.58 12.39
N SER A 282 12.57 -6.75 11.55
CA SER A 282 11.95 -5.49 12.00
C SER A 282 10.84 -5.72 13.03
N ILE A 283 10.04 -6.78 12.86
CA ILE A 283 8.99 -7.14 13.83
C ILE A 283 9.61 -7.66 15.13
N SER A 284 10.63 -8.52 15.05
CA SER A 284 11.36 -9.00 16.24
C SER A 284 11.93 -7.83 17.03
N ALA A 285 12.57 -6.86 16.36
CA ALA A 285 13.09 -5.67 17.01
C ALA A 285 11.99 -4.84 17.67
N PHE A 286 10.85 -4.64 17.00
CA PHE A 286 9.71 -3.93 17.58
C PHE A 286 9.16 -4.62 18.85
N LEU A 287 9.08 -5.94 18.85
CA LEU A 287 8.62 -6.73 20.00
C LEU A 287 9.55 -6.62 21.22
N GLU A 288 10.84 -6.31 21.01
CA GLU A 288 11.81 -6.10 22.09
C GLU A 288 11.73 -4.69 22.71
N THR A 289 10.95 -3.77 22.13
CA THR A 289 10.76 -2.41 22.66
C THR A 289 9.77 -2.36 23.82
N ASP A 290 9.82 -1.28 24.61
CA ASP A 290 8.80 -1.00 25.65
C ASP A 290 7.37 -0.96 25.08
N LEU A 291 7.21 -0.47 23.84
CA LEU A 291 5.91 -0.43 23.15
C LEU A 291 5.43 -1.84 22.79
N GLY A 292 6.33 -2.73 22.38
CA GLY A 292 6.04 -4.13 22.13
C GLY A 292 5.63 -4.88 23.40
N ALA A 293 6.27 -4.57 24.53
CA ALA A 293 5.97 -5.17 25.83
C ALA A 293 4.59 -4.78 26.40
N GLU A 294 4.03 -3.64 25.97
CA GLU A 294 2.71 -3.15 26.40
C GLU A 294 1.53 -3.66 25.55
N LEU A 295 1.79 -4.48 24.51
CA LEU A 295 0.75 -4.99 23.62
C LEU A 295 -0.14 -6.06 24.28
N ASP A 296 -1.41 -6.08 23.85
CA ASP A 296 -2.33 -7.15 24.21
C ASP A 296 -1.83 -8.51 23.70
N THR A 297 -2.08 -9.57 24.45
CA THR A 297 -1.59 -10.93 24.15
C THR A 297 -1.90 -11.38 22.73
N SER A 298 -3.13 -11.13 22.24
CA SER A 298 -3.52 -11.52 20.88
C SER A 298 -2.73 -10.79 19.79
N ILE A 299 -2.31 -9.53 20.03
CA ILE A 299 -1.49 -8.75 19.09
C ILE A 299 -0.06 -9.29 19.12
N THR A 300 0.48 -9.52 20.32
CA THR A 300 1.83 -10.08 20.52
C THR A 300 1.96 -11.46 19.88
N ASP A 301 0.96 -12.33 20.04
CA ASP A 301 0.93 -13.66 19.40
C ASP A 301 0.95 -13.55 17.88
N CYS A 302 0.19 -12.62 17.30
CA CYS A 302 0.18 -12.38 15.86
C CYS A 302 1.54 -11.91 15.34
N LEU A 303 2.16 -10.95 16.02
CA LEU A 303 3.48 -10.43 15.66
C LEU A 303 4.58 -11.48 15.82
N ASN A 304 4.50 -12.36 16.83
CA ASN A 304 5.42 -13.49 16.96
C ASN A 304 5.28 -14.46 15.78
N VAL A 305 4.06 -14.79 15.35
CA VAL A 305 3.83 -15.61 14.15
C VAL A 305 4.47 -14.97 12.93
N CYS A 306 4.35 -13.65 12.77
CA CYS A 306 5.00 -12.93 11.69
C CYS A 306 6.53 -13.01 11.78
N ALA A 307 7.11 -12.77 12.95
CA ALA A 307 8.55 -12.80 13.20
C ALA A 307 9.18 -14.19 13.01
N GLU A 308 8.41 -15.26 13.26
CA GLU A 308 8.84 -16.65 13.07
C GLU A 308 8.64 -17.17 11.64
N GLY A 309 8.16 -16.31 10.72
CA GLY A 309 7.91 -16.68 9.32
C GLY A 309 6.63 -17.51 9.12
N GLY A 310 5.64 -17.33 9.98
CA GLY A 310 4.32 -17.93 9.83
C GLY A 310 3.45 -17.21 8.79
N VAL A 311 2.38 -17.90 8.39
CA VAL A 311 1.39 -17.39 7.43
C VAL A 311 0.12 -16.95 8.15
N SER A 312 -0.55 -15.92 7.64
CA SER A 312 -1.76 -15.35 8.29
C SER A 312 -2.93 -16.33 8.38
N THR A 313 -2.96 -17.38 7.54
CA THR A 313 -3.93 -18.47 7.62
C THR A 313 -3.75 -19.37 8.82
N SER A 314 -2.59 -19.38 9.50
CA SER A 314 -2.38 -20.15 10.72
C SER A 314 -3.00 -19.51 11.96
N LEU A 315 -3.41 -18.24 11.86
CA LEU A 315 -4.07 -17.51 12.95
C LEU A 315 -5.55 -17.88 13.05
N SER A 316 -6.08 -17.85 14.27
CA SER A 316 -7.53 -17.95 14.49
C SER A 316 -8.25 -16.69 13.99
N ALA A 317 -9.53 -16.82 13.66
CA ALA A 317 -10.35 -15.69 13.23
C ALA A 317 -10.37 -14.54 14.26
N ASP A 318 -10.43 -14.87 15.55
CA ASP A 318 -10.42 -13.88 16.64
C ASP A 318 -9.09 -13.12 16.72
N VAL A 319 -7.95 -13.81 16.53
CA VAL A 319 -6.63 -13.18 16.53
C VAL A 319 -6.47 -12.26 15.31
N ARG A 320 -6.92 -12.71 14.12
CA ARG A 320 -6.91 -11.86 12.92
C ARG A 320 -7.79 -10.62 13.09
N LEU A 321 -8.98 -10.77 13.67
CA LEU A 321 -9.88 -9.65 13.92
C LEU A 321 -9.28 -8.65 14.92
N ALA A 322 -8.71 -9.13 16.02
CA ALA A 322 -8.03 -8.28 17.00
C ALA A 322 -6.86 -7.53 16.36
N PHE A 323 -6.09 -8.21 15.52
CA PHE A 323 -4.96 -7.61 14.81
C PHE A 323 -5.38 -6.58 13.77
N ALA A 324 -6.37 -6.88 12.92
CA ALA A 324 -6.93 -5.94 11.95
C ALA A 324 -7.49 -4.69 12.63
N THR A 325 -8.21 -4.89 13.75
CA THR A 325 -8.75 -3.79 14.57
C THR A 325 -7.63 -2.92 15.12
N TRP A 326 -6.58 -3.52 15.67
CA TRP A 326 -5.43 -2.79 16.18
C TRP A 326 -4.73 -2.00 15.07
N LEU A 327 -4.45 -2.61 13.91
CA LEU A 327 -3.82 -1.94 12.76
C LEU A 327 -4.66 -0.75 12.26
N SER A 328 -6.00 -0.86 12.29
CA SER A 328 -6.90 0.23 11.90
C SER A 328 -7.03 1.34 12.94
N GLY A 329 -6.67 1.07 14.20
CA GLY A 329 -6.87 1.97 15.33
C GLY A 329 -5.74 2.98 15.52
N SER A 330 -6.05 4.11 16.17
CA SER A 330 -5.07 5.13 16.54
C SER A 330 -4.09 4.69 17.65
N SER A 331 -4.32 3.51 18.24
CA SER A 331 -3.41 2.89 19.22
C SER A 331 -2.33 2.02 18.56
N CYS A 332 -2.38 1.82 17.24
CA CYS A 332 -1.28 1.17 16.52
C CYS A 332 -0.03 2.04 16.61
N SER A 333 1.03 1.48 17.19
CA SER A 333 2.32 2.14 17.38
C SER A 333 3.38 1.72 16.36
N ILE A 334 3.04 0.81 15.44
CA ILE A 334 3.92 0.40 14.34
C ILE A 334 3.93 1.50 13.26
N GLY A 335 5.12 1.75 12.69
CA GLY A 335 5.31 2.69 11.57
C GLY A 335 4.51 2.32 10.32
N ALA A 336 4.20 3.30 9.48
CA ALA A 336 3.32 3.15 8.32
C ALA A 336 3.79 2.03 7.36
N GLU A 337 5.09 1.91 7.15
CA GLU A 337 5.71 0.95 6.24
C GLU A 337 5.48 -0.49 6.73
N LEU A 338 5.83 -0.75 7.98
CA LEU A 338 5.63 -2.07 8.57
C LEU A 338 4.15 -2.40 8.76
N LYS A 339 3.32 -1.41 9.10
CA LYS A 339 1.86 -1.55 9.10
C LYS A 339 1.33 -1.97 7.73
N SER A 340 1.84 -1.39 6.65
CA SER A 340 1.46 -1.74 5.28
C SER A 340 1.81 -3.19 4.93
N VAL A 341 3.01 -3.63 5.32
CA VAL A 341 3.46 -5.03 5.15
C VAL A 341 2.56 -5.99 5.92
N LEU A 342 2.20 -5.66 7.16
CA LEU A 342 1.32 -6.47 8.00
C LEU A 342 -0.11 -6.54 7.46
N LEU A 343 -0.64 -5.44 6.92
CA LEU A 343 -1.93 -5.41 6.23
C LEU A 343 -1.91 -6.30 4.98
N TYR A 344 -0.84 -6.23 4.19
CA TYR A 344 -0.69 -7.06 3.01
C TYR A 344 -0.60 -8.55 3.37
N TRP A 345 0.24 -8.90 4.34
CA TRP A 345 0.36 -10.26 4.87
C TRP A 345 -0.98 -10.80 5.38
N LEU A 346 -1.77 -9.97 6.06
CA LEU A 346 -3.10 -10.35 6.52
C LEU A 346 -4.07 -10.58 5.35
N SER A 347 -4.00 -9.76 4.30
CA SER A 347 -4.85 -9.88 3.10
C SER A 347 -4.61 -11.17 2.31
N ILE A 348 -3.36 -11.65 2.26
CA ILE A 348 -3.03 -12.94 1.62
C ILE A 348 -3.71 -14.11 2.36
N GLY A 349 -3.95 -13.96 3.66
CA GLY A 349 -4.60 -14.97 4.50
C GLY A 349 -6.11 -15.08 4.34
N VAL A 350 -6.72 -14.21 3.53
CA VAL A 350 -8.16 -14.22 3.26
C VAL A 350 -8.45 -15.34 2.26
N SER A 351 -9.04 -16.44 2.74
CA SER A 351 -9.51 -17.51 1.88
C SER A 351 -10.66 -17.05 1.00
N SER A 352 -10.84 -17.67 -0.18
CA SER A 352 -11.95 -17.43 -1.11
C SER A 352 -13.36 -17.53 -0.49
N ASP A 353 -13.48 -18.26 0.63
CA ASP A 353 -14.75 -18.46 1.34
C ASP A 353 -15.09 -17.33 2.33
N ILE A 354 -14.16 -16.38 2.54
CA ILE A 354 -14.38 -15.21 3.42
C ILE A 354 -14.80 -14.04 2.54
N SER A 355 -16.03 -13.59 2.74
CA SER A 355 -16.60 -12.45 2.04
C SER A 355 -17.06 -11.38 3.01
N ILE A 356 -16.71 -10.12 2.74
CA ILE A 356 -17.21 -8.97 3.50
C ILE A 356 -18.18 -8.20 2.61
N THR A 357 -19.47 -8.36 2.88
CA THR A 357 -20.52 -7.61 2.18
C THR A 357 -20.62 -6.22 2.79
N LEU A 358 -20.33 -5.20 1.99
CA LEU A 358 -20.52 -3.81 2.38
C LEU A 358 -22.00 -3.40 2.33
N THR A 359 -22.40 -2.55 3.26
CA THR A 359 -23.72 -1.90 3.26
C THR A 359 -23.81 -0.88 2.13
N THR A 360 -25.03 -0.57 1.69
CA THR A 360 -25.27 0.47 0.68
C THR A 360 -24.71 1.84 1.11
N SER A 361 -24.75 2.16 2.40
CA SER A 361 -24.16 3.38 2.94
C SER A 361 -22.63 3.41 2.79
N GLU A 362 -21.95 2.31 3.12
CA GLU A 362 -20.48 2.21 2.99
C GLU A 362 -20.05 2.28 1.53
N ILE A 363 -20.75 1.58 0.64
CA ILE A 363 -20.54 1.66 -0.81
C ILE A 363 -20.69 3.10 -1.30
N THR A 364 -21.72 3.81 -0.83
CA THR A 364 -21.97 5.21 -1.21
C THR A 364 -20.87 6.12 -0.70
N SER A 365 -20.42 5.94 0.55
CA SER A 365 -19.33 6.72 1.15
C SER A 365 -18.02 6.54 0.37
N ILE A 366 -17.62 5.30 0.09
CA ILE A 366 -16.42 5.00 -0.68
C ILE A 366 -16.52 5.57 -2.10
N SER A 367 -17.66 5.35 -2.78
CA SER A 367 -17.86 5.85 -4.14
C SER A 367 -17.81 7.39 -4.22
N THR A 368 -18.37 8.07 -3.22
CA THR A 368 -18.34 9.54 -3.14
C THR A 368 -16.93 10.05 -2.88
N TRP A 369 -16.20 9.38 -2.00
CA TRP A 369 -14.80 9.72 -1.72
C TRP A 369 -13.90 9.49 -2.94
N LEU A 370 -14.06 8.36 -3.63
CA LEU A 370 -13.29 8.00 -4.83
C LEU A 370 -13.56 8.95 -6.01
N SER A 371 -14.79 9.44 -6.14
CA SER A 371 -15.17 10.42 -7.17
C SER A 371 -14.86 11.87 -6.78
N GLY A 372 -14.33 12.10 -5.57
CA GLY A 372 -13.84 13.39 -5.09
C GLY A 372 -12.43 13.71 -5.58
N SER A 373 -11.75 14.63 -4.89
CA SER A 373 -10.38 15.04 -5.25
C SER A 373 -9.34 13.93 -5.07
N VAL A 374 -9.53 13.01 -4.12
CA VAL A 374 -8.57 11.91 -3.89
C VAL A 374 -8.47 10.99 -5.11
N GLY A 375 -9.53 10.89 -5.91
CA GLY A 375 -9.53 10.11 -7.13
C GLY A 375 -8.53 10.57 -8.19
N SER A 376 -7.95 11.78 -8.12
CA SER A 376 -6.82 12.16 -8.99
C SER A 376 -5.44 11.82 -8.40
N ASP A 377 -5.38 11.58 -7.10
CA ASP A 377 -4.13 11.49 -6.35
C ASP A 377 -3.67 10.03 -6.16
N ILE A 378 -4.53 9.08 -6.49
CA ILE A 378 -4.22 7.64 -6.45
C ILE A 378 -4.07 7.04 -7.86
N SER A 379 -3.32 5.94 -7.96
CA SER A 379 -3.10 5.23 -9.22
C SER A 379 -4.39 4.58 -9.76
N ALA A 380 -4.40 4.25 -11.05
CA ALA A 380 -5.51 3.52 -11.64
C ALA A 380 -5.68 2.11 -11.04
N SER A 381 -4.58 1.42 -10.71
CA SER A 381 -4.61 0.13 -10.02
C SER A 381 -5.32 0.24 -8.67
N LEU A 382 -4.96 1.24 -7.86
CA LEU A 382 -5.57 1.49 -6.55
C LEU A 382 -7.05 1.90 -6.65
N LYS A 383 -7.41 2.77 -7.61
CA LYS A 383 -8.83 3.09 -7.91
C LYS A 383 -9.61 1.82 -8.24
N GLY A 384 -9.01 0.96 -9.04
CA GLY A 384 -9.55 -0.33 -9.42
C GLY A 384 -9.78 -1.24 -8.21
N SER A 385 -8.82 -1.35 -7.30
CA SER A 385 -8.92 -2.14 -6.06
C SER A 385 -10.08 -1.66 -5.18
N ILE A 386 -10.20 -0.35 -4.99
CA ILE A 386 -11.29 0.26 -4.22
C ILE A 386 -12.63 0.08 -4.95
N GLY A 387 -12.64 0.17 -6.28
CA GLY A 387 -13.78 -0.16 -7.13
C GLY A 387 -14.28 -1.58 -6.95
N ALA A 388 -13.37 -2.55 -6.96
CA ALA A 388 -13.68 -3.96 -6.70
C ALA A 388 -14.33 -4.14 -5.32
N CYS A 389 -13.84 -3.44 -4.30
CA CYS A 389 -14.43 -3.43 -2.96
C CYS A 389 -15.88 -2.97 -2.94
N THR A 390 -16.21 -1.89 -3.67
CA THR A 390 -17.59 -1.39 -3.73
C THR A 390 -18.55 -2.27 -4.53
N ALA A 391 -18.03 -3.08 -5.44
CA ALA A 391 -18.87 -3.91 -6.32
C ALA A 391 -18.93 -5.38 -5.88
N GLY A 392 -17.90 -5.91 -5.25
CA GLY A 392 -17.72 -7.33 -4.98
C GLY A 392 -17.58 -7.65 -3.49
N GLU A 393 -17.72 -8.94 -3.18
CA GLU A 393 -17.66 -9.42 -1.80
C GLU A 393 -16.33 -10.13 -1.48
N THR A 394 -15.49 -10.37 -2.50
CA THR A 394 -14.25 -11.15 -2.39
C THR A 394 -13.01 -10.39 -2.87
N MET A 395 -11.90 -10.64 -2.16
CA MET A 395 -10.56 -10.10 -2.46
C MET A 395 -9.86 -10.84 -3.61
N THR A 396 -10.32 -12.05 -3.97
CA THR A 396 -9.72 -12.93 -5.01
C THR A 396 -9.70 -12.30 -6.41
N VAL A 397 -10.49 -11.24 -6.59
CA VAL A 397 -10.54 -10.43 -7.80
C VAL A 397 -9.21 -9.73 -8.08
N LEU A 398 -8.48 -9.34 -7.03
CA LEU A 398 -7.27 -8.52 -7.16
C LEU A 398 -6.02 -9.34 -7.39
N SER A 399 -5.10 -8.78 -8.17
CA SER A 399 -3.72 -9.25 -8.28
C SER A 399 -2.96 -9.03 -6.97
N ALA A 400 -1.84 -9.76 -6.81
CA ALA A 400 -0.99 -9.63 -5.63
C ALA A 400 -0.40 -8.22 -5.53
N GLU A 401 -0.08 -7.61 -6.67
CA GLU A 401 0.46 -6.27 -6.81
C GLU A 401 -0.57 -5.21 -6.42
N ALA A 402 -1.81 -5.34 -6.88
CA ALA A 402 -2.90 -4.42 -6.53
C ALA A 402 -3.29 -4.50 -5.05
N LEU A 403 -3.17 -5.69 -4.43
CA LEU A 403 -3.34 -5.87 -2.99
C LEU A 403 -2.20 -5.24 -2.19
N ALA A 404 -0.95 -5.35 -2.67
CA ALA A 404 0.20 -4.73 -2.03
C ALA A 404 0.11 -3.21 -2.07
N GLU A 405 -0.30 -2.65 -3.21
CA GLU A 405 -0.55 -1.22 -3.37
C GLU A 405 -1.71 -0.72 -2.50
N LEU A 406 -2.82 -1.45 -2.44
CA LEU A 406 -3.91 -1.15 -1.50
C LEU A 406 -3.41 -1.17 -0.05
N SER A 407 -2.57 -2.13 0.31
CA SER A 407 -2.03 -2.25 1.67
C SER A 407 -1.05 -1.11 2.01
N ALA A 408 -0.23 -0.69 1.04
CA ALA A 408 0.63 0.50 1.16
C ALA A 408 -0.19 1.77 1.43
N PHE A 409 -1.29 1.92 0.70
CA PHE A 409 -2.23 3.02 0.87
C PHE A 409 -2.89 3.00 2.25
N LEU A 410 -3.47 1.86 2.66
CA LEU A 410 -4.14 1.71 3.96
C LEU A 410 -3.19 1.78 5.16
N GLY A 411 -1.92 1.41 4.97
CA GLY A 411 -0.91 1.55 6.01
C GLY A 411 -0.44 3.00 6.22
N GLY A 412 -0.75 3.90 5.29
CA GLY A 412 -0.37 5.32 5.33
C GLY A 412 1.02 5.62 4.77
N SER A 413 1.68 4.63 4.14
CA SER A 413 3.06 4.78 3.64
C SER A 413 3.18 5.68 2.41
N VAL A 414 2.06 6.04 1.78
CA VAL A 414 2.03 6.86 0.57
C VAL A 414 1.74 8.33 0.85
N GLY A 415 1.50 8.70 2.12
CA GLY A 415 1.29 10.10 2.52
C GLY A 415 -0.03 10.73 2.09
N ILE A 416 -0.99 9.93 1.60
CA ILE A 416 -2.34 10.38 1.24
C ILE A 416 -3.25 10.26 2.47
N ASP A 417 -3.95 11.34 2.81
CA ASP A 417 -4.89 11.35 3.93
C ASP A 417 -6.18 10.60 3.59
N ILE A 418 -6.63 9.77 4.51
CA ILE A 418 -7.81 8.93 4.36
C ILE A 418 -8.73 9.12 5.56
N ASP A 419 -10.01 9.31 5.28
CA ASP A 419 -11.02 9.36 6.31
C ASP A 419 -11.02 8.06 7.12
N THR A 420 -11.02 8.17 8.45
CA THR A 420 -10.93 7.03 9.37
C THR A 420 -12.02 5.99 9.13
N ASP A 421 -13.24 6.41 8.78
CA ASP A 421 -14.34 5.46 8.54
C ASP A 421 -14.07 4.67 7.25
N ILE A 422 -13.59 5.34 6.20
CA ILE A 422 -13.20 4.68 4.94
C ILE A 422 -12.03 3.73 5.15
N LEU A 423 -11.02 4.15 5.93
CA LEU A 423 -9.89 3.32 6.31
C LEU A 423 -10.35 2.02 6.99
N ILE A 424 -11.25 2.12 7.96
CA ILE A 424 -11.77 0.96 8.68
C ILE A 424 -12.55 0.04 7.74
N ILE A 425 -13.37 0.59 6.84
CA ILE A 425 -14.13 -0.21 5.87
C ILE A 425 -13.19 -0.98 4.95
N LEU A 426 -12.18 -0.31 4.38
CA LEU A 426 -11.24 -0.93 3.44
C LEU A 426 -10.29 -1.93 4.14
N ILE A 427 -9.87 -1.68 5.38
CA ILE A 427 -9.12 -2.66 6.17
C ILE A 427 -10.02 -3.87 6.50
N SER A 428 -11.28 -3.65 6.85
CA SER A 428 -12.22 -4.75 7.13
C SER A 428 -12.39 -5.65 5.91
N TRP A 429 -12.58 -5.04 4.74
CA TRP A 429 -12.69 -5.75 3.47
C TRP A 429 -11.39 -6.50 3.12
N SER A 430 -10.25 -5.81 3.11
CA SER A 430 -8.95 -6.40 2.72
C SER A 430 -8.44 -7.47 3.67
N SER A 431 -8.76 -7.39 4.96
CA SER A 431 -8.39 -8.41 5.95
C SER A 431 -9.42 -9.53 6.09
N GLY A 432 -10.58 -9.42 5.44
CA GLY A 432 -11.70 -10.34 5.62
C GLY A 432 -12.26 -10.36 7.05
N CYS A 433 -12.03 -9.31 7.84
CA CYS A 433 -12.42 -9.22 9.25
C CYS A 433 -13.46 -8.11 9.44
N SER A 434 -14.59 -8.41 10.10
CA SER A 434 -15.61 -7.40 10.42
C SER A 434 -15.20 -6.56 11.63
N ILE A 435 -14.47 -5.46 11.41
CA ILE A 435 -14.06 -4.54 12.47
C ILE A 435 -15.31 -3.77 12.95
N SER A 436 -15.60 -3.86 14.25
CA SER A 436 -16.84 -3.31 14.81
C SER A 436 -16.88 -1.79 14.67
N GLY A 437 -17.78 -1.32 13.82
CA GLY A 437 -17.93 0.06 13.33
C GLY A 437 -18.74 0.09 12.02
N THR A 438 -18.65 -0.99 11.25
CA THR A 438 -19.48 -1.31 10.08
C THR A 438 -20.67 -2.19 10.50
N GLY A 439 -21.89 -1.86 10.05
CA GLY A 439 -23.12 -2.51 10.49
C GLY A 439 -23.14 -4.03 10.23
N SER A 440 -23.30 -4.83 11.29
CA SER A 440 -23.26 -6.28 11.21
C SER A 440 -24.51 -6.87 10.53
N SER A 441 -24.32 -7.82 9.61
CA SER A 441 -25.29 -8.90 9.32
C SER A 441 -24.59 -10.26 9.34
N SER A 442 -24.21 -10.72 10.53
CA SER A 442 -23.75 -12.10 10.74
C SER A 442 -24.93 -13.06 10.55
N GLY A 443 -24.98 -13.75 9.40
CA GLY A 443 -25.90 -14.85 9.16
C GLY A 443 -25.48 -16.10 9.92
N SER A 444 -25.81 -16.19 11.21
CA SER A 444 -25.62 -17.43 11.99
C SER A 444 -26.61 -18.50 11.51
N GLY A 445 -26.13 -19.43 10.68
CA GLY A 445 -26.85 -20.64 10.30
C GLY A 445 -27.10 -21.54 11.51
N SER A 446 -28.24 -21.37 12.16
CA SER A 446 -28.72 -22.26 13.22
C SER A 446 -29.31 -23.52 12.59
N GLY A 447 -28.50 -24.58 12.54
CA GLY A 447 -28.94 -25.93 12.19
C GLY A 447 -29.98 -26.43 13.20
N SER A 448 -31.25 -26.41 12.79
CA SER A 448 -32.35 -27.00 13.54
C SER A 448 -32.33 -28.52 13.34
N ALA A 449 -31.89 -29.26 14.35
CA ALA A 449 -32.10 -30.70 14.43
C ALA A 449 -33.56 -30.98 14.81
N SER A 450 -34.38 -31.41 13.85
CA SER A 450 -35.69 -32.00 14.11
C SER A 450 -35.54 -33.51 14.26
N ALA A 451 -35.83 -33.99 15.47
CA ALA A 451 -35.98 -35.41 15.77
C ALA A 451 -37.27 -35.97 15.14
N SER A 452 -37.20 -37.21 14.66
CA SER A 452 -38.33 -38.12 14.47
C SER A 452 -37.88 -39.51 14.89
#